data_AF-A0A957X728-F1
#
_entry.id   AF-A0A957X728-F1
#
_cell.length_a   1.000
_cell.length_b   1.000
_cell.length_c   1.000
_cell.angle_alpha   90.00
_cell.angle_beta   90.00
_cell.angle_gamma   90.00
#
_symmetry.space_group_name_H-M   'P 1'
#
loop_
_entity.id
_entity.type
_entity.pdbx_description
1 polymer ?
#
loop_
_entity_poly.entity_id
_entity_poly.type
_entity_poly.pdbx_seq_one_letter_code
_entity_poly.pdbx_strand_id
1 'polypeptide(L)' 'MFGGGTHGHPKGSRAGATANRVAAEAIASGSTLAEAAKNSPELRDALSLWEDIKFEVQA' A
#
# COMPACT_ATOMS: atom_id res chain seq x y z
N MET A 1 6.76 3.86 9.05
CA MET A 1 5.94 2.94 9.86
C MET A 1 4.49 3.13 9.47
N PHE A 2 3.72 2.06 9.31
CA PHE A 2 2.35 2.10 8.78
C PHE A 2 1.37 1.64 9.86
N GLY A 3 0.93 2.55 10.75
CA GLY A 3 -0.05 2.23 11.79
C GLY A 3 -1.45 2.03 11.20
N GLY A 4 -2.15 3.15 10.96
CA GLY A 4 -3.46 3.14 10.29
C GLY A 4 -3.44 2.43 8.94
N GLY A 5 -2.38 2.61 8.15
CA GLY A 5 -2.21 1.93 6.85
C GLY A 5 -1.96 0.41 6.92
N THR A 6 -1.71 -0.15 8.11
CA THR A 6 -1.66 -1.63 8.28
C THR A 6 -2.97 -2.14 8.87
N HIS A 7 -3.40 -1.56 9.99
CA HIS A 7 -4.56 -2.07 10.73
C HIS A 7 -5.90 -1.71 10.07
N GLY A 8 -5.94 -0.65 9.27
CA GLY A 8 -7.14 -0.19 8.56
C GLY A 8 -7.42 -0.93 7.24
N HIS A 9 -6.61 -1.92 6.86
CA HIS A 9 -6.86 -2.70 5.64
C HIS A 9 -8.15 -3.53 5.78
N PRO A 10 -9.02 -3.60 4.76
CA PRO A 10 -10.35 -4.24 4.87
C PRO A 10 -10.27 -5.74 5.15
N LYS A 11 -9.16 -6.38 4.76
CA LYS A 11 -8.85 -7.80 5.03
C LYS A 11 -7.97 -8.02 6.27
N GLY A 12 -7.89 -7.03 7.16
CA GLY A 12 -7.19 -7.10 8.44
C GLY A 12 -5.68 -6.84 8.38
N SER A 13 -5.05 -6.78 9.57
CA SER A 13 -3.66 -6.35 9.77
C SER A 13 -2.63 -7.14 8.95
N ARG A 14 -2.83 -8.45 8.79
CA ARG A 14 -1.92 -9.28 7.98
C ARG A 14 -1.90 -8.82 6.52
N ALA A 15 -3.08 -8.57 5.95
CA ALA A 15 -3.18 -8.09 4.57
C ALA A 15 -2.59 -6.69 4.42
N GLY A 16 -2.86 -5.77 5.36
CA GLY A 16 -2.24 -4.45 5.35
C GLY A 16 -0.71 -4.49 5.46
N ALA A 17 -0.17 -5.38 6.29
CA ALA A 17 1.28 -5.58 6.40
C ALA A 17 1.88 -6.15 5.10
N THR A 18 1.19 -7.10 4.45
CA THR A 18 1.57 -7.61 3.13
C THR A 18 1.58 -6.49 2.09
N ALA A 19 0.53 -5.67 2.02
CA ALA A 19 0.42 -4.55 1.09
C ALA A 19 1.61 -3.57 1.23
N ASN A 20 1.91 -3.17 2.48
CA ASN A 20 3.03 -2.26 2.77
C ASN A 20 4.39 -2.87 2.39
N ARG A 21 4.60 -4.16 2.64
CA ARG A 21 5.83 -4.86 2.25
C ARG A 21 5.98 -4.91 0.74
N VAL A 22 4.94 -5.36 0.02
CA VAL A 22 4.96 -5.46 -1.45
C VAL A 22 5.20 -4.09 -2.08
N ALA A 23 4.54 -3.03 -1.59
CA ALA A 23 4.77 -1.67 -2.07
C ALA A 23 6.23 -1.22 -1.91
N ALA A 24 6.80 -1.43 -0.71
CA ALA A 24 8.17 -1.03 -0.41
C ALA A 24 9.19 -1.81 -1.24
N GLU A 25 9.05 -3.14 -1.33
CA GLU A 25 9.94 -4.00 -2.12
C GLU A 25 9.84 -3.70 -3.63
N ALA A 26 8.63 -3.40 -4.13
CA ALA A 26 8.43 -3.03 -5.53
C ALA A 26 9.16 -1.75 -5.90
N ILE A 27 9.00 -0.69 -5.11
CA ILE A 27 9.69 0.58 -5.37
C ILE A 27 11.20 0.45 -5.19
N ALA A 28 11.66 -0.26 -4.16
CA ALA A 28 13.09 -0.49 -3.93
C ALA A 28 13.77 -1.29 -5.06
N SER A 29 13.02 -2.15 -5.76
CA SER A 29 13.49 -2.91 -6.92
C SER A 29 13.31 -2.18 -8.26
N GLY A 30 12.81 -0.94 -8.25
CA GLY A 30 12.61 -0.14 -9.47
C GLY A 30 11.31 -0.44 -10.22
N SER A 31 10.39 -1.20 -9.63
CA SER A 31 9.04 -1.42 -10.15
C SER A 31 8.08 -0.31 -9.71
N THR A 32 6.88 -0.26 -10.30
CA THR A 32 5.82 0.66 -9.89
C THR A 32 4.80 -0.03 -8.98
N LEU A 33 4.07 0.74 -8.18
CA LEU A 33 2.97 0.20 -7.36
C LEU A 33 1.87 -0.42 -8.23
N ALA A 34 1.59 0.18 -9.40
CA ALA A 34 0.59 -0.33 -10.32
C ALA A 34 0.96 -1.72 -10.88
N GLU A 35 2.23 -1.94 -11.25
CA GLU A 35 2.70 -3.25 -11.69
C GLU A 35 2.65 -4.29 -10.56
N ALA A 36 3.08 -3.91 -9.36
CA ALA A 36 3.04 -4.80 -8.20
C ALA A 36 1.60 -5.19 -7.81
N ALA A 37 0.66 -4.26 -7.89
CA ALA A 37 -0.75 -4.48 -7.55
C ALA A 37 -1.48 -5.48 -8.48
N LYS A 38 -0.95 -5.72 -9.68
CA LYS A 38 -1.47 -6.78 -10.58
C LYS A 38 -1.37 -8.15 -9.92
N ASN A 39 -0.27 -8.40 -9.19
CA ASN A 39 0.05 -9.69 -8.57
C ASN A 39 -0.18 -9.74 -7.05
N SER A 40 -0.47 -8.60 -6.40
CA SER A 40 -0.86 -8.58 -4.98
C SER A 40 -2.26 -7.97 -4.82
N PRO A 41 -3.28 -8.79 -4.49
CA PRO A 41 -4.61 -8.28 -4.19
C PRO A 41 -4.62 -7.38 -2.95
N GLU A 42 -3.76 -7.63 -1.95
CA GLU A 42 -3.63 -6.78 -0.77
C GLU A 42 -3.14 -5.38 -1.13
N LEU A 43 -2.10 -5.27 -1.97
CA LEU A 43 -1.63 -3.97 -2.44
C LEU A 43 -2.71 -3.26 -3.26
N ARG A 44 -3.42 -4.00 -4.13
CA ARG A 44 -4.49 -3.42 -4.95
C ARG A 44 -5.61 -2.84 -4.09
N ASP A 45 -6.08 -3.61 -3.12
CA ASP A 45 -7.14 -3.17 -2.19
C ASP A 45 -6.69 -1.94 -1.39
N ALA A 46 -5.44 -1.93 -0.90
CA ALA A 46 -4.86 -0.79 -0.19
C ALA A 46 -4.79 0.47 -1.07
N LEU A 47 -4.33 0.34 -2.31
CA LEU A 47 -4.25 1.47 -3.25
C LEU A 47 -5.62 2.05 -3.53
N SER A 48 -6.60 1.20 -3.86
CA SER A 48 -7.98 1.65 -4.12
C SER A 48 -8.65 2.26 -2.89
N LEU A 49 -8.31 1.80 -1.68
CA LEU A 49 -8.90 2.35 -0.45
C LEU A 49 -8.38 3.75 -0.12
N TRP A 50 -7.11 4.03 -0.39
CA TRP A 50 -6.44 5.24 0.09
C TRP A 50 -5.98 6.21 -1.02
N GLU A 51 -6.31 5.95 -2.29
CA GLU A 51 -5.82 6.74 -3.44
C GLU A 51 -6.10 8.25 -3.34
N ASP A 52 -7.24 8.62 -2.75
CA ASP A 52 -7.66 10.02 -2.61
C ASP A 52 -7.20 10.68 -1.32
N ILE A 53 -6.56 9.94 -0.41
CA ILE A 53 -6.13 10.47 0.89
C ILE A 53 -4.81 11.22 0.72
N LYS A 54 -4.88 12.55 0.81
CA LYS A 54 -3.73 13.45 0.69
C LYS A 54 -3.74 14.46 1.82
N PHE A 55 -2.55 14.90 2.21
CA PHE A 55 -2.33 15.99 3.13
C PHE A 55 -1.41 17.00 2.45
N GLU A 56 -1.60 18.29 2.73
CA GLU A 56 -0.72 19.34 2.21
C GLU A 56 0.71 19.12 2.68
N VAL A 57 1.65 19.15 1.73
CA VAL A 57 3.09 19.01 2.01
C VAL A 57 3.74 20.36 1.78
N GLN A 58 4.30 20.94 2.84
CA GLN A 58 5.23 22.06 2.70
C GLN A 58 6.63 21.50 2.44
N ALA A 59 7.26 21.99 1.37
CA ALA A 59 8.62 21.65 1.01
C ALA A 59 9.64 22.50 1.78
#